data_AF-A0AAE4MFN1-F1
#
_entry.id   AF-A0AAE4MFN1-F1
#
_cell.length_a   1.000
_cell.length_b   1.000
_cell.length_c   1.000
_cell.angle_alpha   90.00
_cell.angle_beta   90.00
_cell.angle_gamma   90.00
#
_symmetry.space_group_name_H-M   'P 1'
#
loop_
_entity.id
_entity.type
_entity.pdbx_description
1 polymer ?
#
loop_
_entity_poly.entity_id
_entity_poly.type
_entity_poly.pdbx_seq_one_letter_code
_entity_poly.pdbx_strand_id
1 'polypeptide(L)'
;MSINSFIVRSLQLPPRKNGTHAYGLLTASREHTEFHRKTSLRGVNITEVNCFRIQWCSRLSVMFFYVLCVFRVRQDLISNTDPLKKGNTVRTKHLLMFWQPLSVESWIGMRRGSLSDVKDSVNTIIEDVRVNGDKALFSLTEKFDHQKLSSLEIPPEEIDAAYDQVSPELVQALIEAEARITQFHELQKSKTLWLEEMEPGITLGVKTTPLDRIGAYIPGGRAAYPSTVLMTTVAARVAGVPEIVVCTPPKVNPLTLVALDIAGVDEAYQLGGAQAIAAMALGTETIRPVQKIVGPGNVFVTQAKMMLREYADIDFPAGPSEIGIIADASAEPRYIAADVLAQAEHDPNAACVLVTDSKKLAAEVGEEIAVQIADAPRRDIMEKALAHSGYVIAESMEDATDLMNRIAPEHLSIQTVDALSTLSGIRHAGSIFIGPYTPVACGDYASGTNHVLPTAGYAKSYSALDVNHFMKRSQVQMVTREGLESIGDVIEALATAEGLAAHANSVRLRRE
;
A
#
# COMPACT_ATOMS: atom_id res chain seq x y z
N MET A 1 -53.14 -26.32 5.05
CA MET A 1 -52.36 -25.82 6.21
C MET A 1 -50.96 -25.52 5.66
N SER A 2 -50.67 -24.32 5.13
CA SER A 2 -50.38 -23.04 5.84
C SER A 2 -49.11 -23.20 6.69
N ILE A 3 -47.97 -22.53 6.52
CA ILE A 3 -47.51 -21.32 5.82
C ILE A 3 -46.01 -21.53 5.52
N ASN A 4 -45.51 -21.08 4.36
CA ASN A 4 -44.07 -20.93 4.08
C ASN A 4 -43.82 -19.45 3.80
N SER A 5 -43.20 -18.75 4.75
CA SER A 5 -42.79 -17.35 4.63
C SER A 5 -41.26 -17.28 4.62
N PHE A 6 -40.69 -16.96 3.46
CA PHE A 6 -39.32 -16.51 3.31
C PHE A 6 -39.15 -15.14 3.97
N ILE A 7 -38.25 -15.05 4.95
CA ILE A 7 -37.82 -13.79 5.58
C ILE A 7 -36.57 -13.30 4.83
N VAL A 8 -36.74 -12.23 4.06
CA VAL A 8 -35.66 -11.35 3.62
C VAL A 8 -35.43 -10.35 4.75
N ARG A 9 -34.31 -10.45 5.47
CA ARG A 9 -33.87 -9.40 6.40
C ARG A 9 -33.09 -8.36 5.62
N SER A 10 -33.72 -7.23 5.35
CA SER A 10 -33.06 -5.96 5.06
C SER A 10 -32.33 -5.49 6.32
N LEU A 11 -31.02 -5.30 6.23
CA LEU A 11 -30.25 -4.59 7.25
C LEU A 11 -30.55 -3.09 7.10
N GLN A 12 -31.32 -2.56 8.05
CA GLN A 12 -31.48 -1.13 8.27
C GLN A 12 -30.20 -0.59 8.92
N LEU A 13 -29.49 0.30 8.21
CA LEU A 13 -28.46 1.16 8.79
C LEU A 13 -29.13 2.21 9.70
N PRO A 14 -28.47 2.67 10.78
CA PRO A 14 -28.99 3.74 11.63
C PRO A 14 -29.00 5.09 10.88
N PRO A 15 -29.87 6.05 11.28
CA PRO A 15 -30.07 7.28 10.53
C PRO A 15 -28.88 8.23 10.70
N ARG A 16 -28.33 8.70 9.57
CA ARG A 16 -27.41 9.85 9.54
C ARG A 16 -28.18 11.12 9.93
N LYS A 17 -27.59 11.92 10.83
CA LYS A 17 -28.07 13.27 11.15
C LYS A 17 -27.80 14.20 9.95
N ASN A 18 -28.75 15.10 9.73
CA ASN A 18 -28.85 16.01 8.59
C ASN A 18 -27.66 16.97 8.47
N GLY A 19 -27.17 17.10 7.24
CA GLY A 19 -26.36 18.21 6.73
C GLY A 19 -26.54 18.25 5.22
N THR A 20 -27.39 19.14 4.73
CA THR A 20 -27.76 19.27 3.32
C THR A 20 -26.69 20.04 2.54
N HIS A 21 -26.03 19.39 1.58
CA HIS A 21 -25.56 20.04 0.35
C HIS A 21 -25.78 19.12 -0.85
N ALA A 22 -26.67 19.55 -1.74
CA ALA A 22 -27.01 18.86 -2.97
C ALA A 22 -26.05 19.29 -4.09
N TYR A 23 -25.29 18.34 -4.65
CA TYR A 23 -24.72 18.47 -5.98
C TYR A 23 -25.48 17.55 -6.94
N GLY A 24 -26.06 18.15 -7.98
CA GLY A 24 -26.88 17.46 -8.97
C GLY A 24 -26.05 16.56 -9.89
N LEU A 25 -26.47 15.30 -10.00
CA LEU A 25 -25.96 14.33 -10.97
C LEU A 25 -27.02 14.10 -12.05
N LEU A 26 -26.62 14.36 -13.29
CA LEU A 26 -27.33 14.03 -14.52
C LEU A 26 -27.51 12.52 -14.63
N THR A 27 -28.75 12.04 -14.57
CA THR A 27 -29.12 10.65 -14.85
C THR A 27 -29.41 10.47 -16.34
N ALA A 28 -28.59 9.68 -17.03
CA ALA A 28 -28.90 9.16 -18.36
C ALA A 28 -29.67 7.84 -18.19
N SER A 29 -30.94 7.86 -18.60
CA SER A 29 -31.86 6.73 -18.67
C SER A 29 -31.38 5.67 -19.67
N ARG A 30 -31.37 4.39 -19.28
CA ARG A 30 -31.52 3.28 -20.22
C ARG A 30 -32.55 2.28 -19.70
N GLU A 31 -33.62 2.18 -20.45
CA GLU A 31 -34.76 1.29 -20.25
C GLU A 31 -34.36 -0.17 -20.51
N HIS A 32 -34.79 -1.05 -19.61
CA HIS A 32 -34.84 -2.49 -19.81
C HIS A 32 -36.13 -2.86 -20.56
N THR A 33 -36.02 -3.64 -21.64
CA THR A 33 -37.14 -4.40 -22.22
C THR A 33 -36.78 -5.87 -22.26
N GLU A 34 -37.52 -6.67 -21.48
CA GLU A 34 -37.59 -8.13 -21.58
C GLU A 34 -38.44 -8.52 -22.79
N PHE A 35 -38.00 -9.53 -23.56
CA PHE A 35 -38.90 -10.33 -24.38
C PHE A 35 -38.40 -11.78 -24.46
N HIS A 36 -39.16 -12.69 -23.87
CA HIS A 36 -39.04 -14.14 -24.07
C HIS A 36 -40.02 -14.61 -25.14
N ARG A 37 -39.54 -15.35 -26.17
CA ARG A 37 -40.18 -16.59 -26.65
C ARG A 37 -39.32 -17.36 -27.67
N LYS A 38 -39.32 -18.68 -27.48
CA LYS A 38 -38.71 -19.75 -28.28
C LYS A 38 -39.33 -19.88 -29.67
N THR A 39 -38.53 -20.28 -30.66
CA THR A 39 -38.86 -21.37 -31.63
C THR A 39 -37.62 -21.86 -32.39
N SER A 40 -37.75 -23.06 -32.95
CA SER A 40 -36.76 -24.08 -33.33
C SER A 40 -36.12 -23.98 -34.73
N LEU A 41 -34.95 -24.64 -34.85
CA LEU A 41 -34.45 -25.51 -35.93
C LEU A 41 -34.43 -25.00 -37.39
N ARG A 42 -33.22 -24.84 -37.96
CA ARG A 42 -32.64 -25.67 -39.06
C ARG A 42 -31.39 -24.97 -39.64
N GLY A 43 -30.33 -25.73 -39.85
CA GLY A 43 -29.09 -25.24 -40.44
C GLY A 43 -29.13 -25.16 -41.97
N VAL A 44 -28.26 -24.31 -42.53
CA VAL A 44 -27.61 -24.43 -43.85
C VAL A 44 -26.26 -23.71 -43.75
N ASN A 45 -25.31 -24.18 -44.54
CA ASN A 45 -23.87 -23.96 -44.47
C ASN A 45 -23.41 -23.05 -45.64
N ILE A 46 -22.16 -22.58 -45.57
CA ILE A 46 -21.22 -22.18 -46.66
C ILE A 46 -21.22 -20.70 -47.21
N THR A 47 -20.02 -20.09 -47.13
CA THR A 47 -19.33 -19.04 -47.98
C THR A 47 -19.99 -17.66 -48.17
N GLU A 48 -19.32 -16.49 -48.28
CA GLU A 48 -18.05 -16.09 -48.92
C GLU A 48 -17.41 -14.89 -48.21
N VAL A 49 -16.09 -14.80 -48.33
CA VAL A 49 -15.24 -13.62 -48.06
C VAL A 49 -15.24 -12.73 -49.30
N ASN A 50 -15.53 -11.42 -49.15
CA ASN A 50 -15.26 -10.46 -50.22
C ASN A 50 -14.47 -9.24 -49.72
N CYS A 51 -13.30 -9.10 -50.34
CA CYS A 51 -12.34 -8.01 -50.28
C CYS A 51 -12.87 -6.84 -51.13
N PHE A 52 -12.81 -5.60 -50.64
CA PHE A 52 -12.94 -4.43 -51.50
C PHE A 52 -11.72 -3.52 -51.35
N ARG A 53 -10.96 -3.47 -52.44
CA ARG A 53 -9.85 -2.55 -52.74
C ARG A 53 -10.40 -1.53 -53.73
N ILE A 54 -10.27 -0.23 -53.44
CA ILE A 54 -10.53 0.84 -54.41
C ILE A 54 -9.24 1.63 -54.58
N GLN A 55 -8.82 1.74 -55.83
CA GLN A 55 -7.73 2.57 -56.33
C GLN A 55 -8.20 3.19 -57.66
N TRP A 56 -7.50 4.25 -58.10
CA TRP A 56 -7.64 5.01 -59.36
C TRP A 56 -8.59 6.22 -59.27
N CYS A 57 -8.31 7.43 -59.80
CA CYS A 57 -7.30 7.85 -60.77
C CYS A 57 -7.08 9.38 -60.75
N SER A 58 -5.82 9.76 -60.92
CA SER A 58 -5.18 11.00 -61.40
C SER A 58 -5.96 12.11 -62.16
N ARG A 59 -5.45 13.35 -62.01
CA ARG A 59 -5.01 14.20 -63.14
C ARG A 59 -4.00 15.32 -62.73
N LEU A 60 -2.81 15.23 -63.34
CA LEU A 60 -1.81 16.28 -63.61
C LEU A 60 -2.43 17.43 -64.48
N SER A 61 -1.95 18.68 -64.63
CA SER A 61 -0.65 19.39 -64.61
C SER A 61 -0.96 20.91 -64.36
N VAL A 62 -0.09 21.85 -63.94
CA VAL A 62 1.03 22.47 -64.69
C VAL A 62 1.72 23.56 -63.78
N MET A 63 3.06 23.45 -63.65
CA MET A 63 4.13 24.49 -63.54
C MET A 63 4.10 25.62 -62.51
N PHE A 64 5.06 25.63 -61.57
CA PHE A 64 6.37 26.34 -61.58
C PHE A 64 6.28 27.72 -60.92
N PHE A 65 6.83 27.85 -59.72
CA PHE A 65 7.75 28.92 -59.25
C PHE A 65 8.07 28.62 -57.77
N TYR A 66 9.31 28.87 -57.33
CA TYR A 66 9.88 28.64 -55.98
C TYR A 66 10.54 27.28 -55.69
N VAL A 67 11.66 27.00 -56.38
CA VAL A 67 12.78 26.25 -55.82
C VAL A 67 14.05 27.05 -56.09
N LEU A 68 14.45 27.90 -55.15
CA LEU A 68 15.79 28.51 -55.02
C LEU A 68 15.81 29.41 -53.77
N CYS A 69 15.72 28.83 -52.56
CA CYS A 69 16.15 29.55 -51.34
C CYS A 69 16.37 28.72 -50.05
N VAL A 70 16.36 27.37 -50.07
CA VAL A 70 16.51 26.58 -48.81
C VAL A 70 17.62 25.52 -48.89
N PHE A 71 18.55 25.63 -49.84
CA PHE A 71 19.76 24.80 -49.90
C PHE A 71 21.02 25.67 -49.94
N ARG A 72 21.26 26.46 -48.88
CA ARG A 72 22.57 27.10 -48.62
C ARG A 72 22.85 27.52 -47.16
N VAL A 73 22.13 27.02 -46.15
CA VAL A 73 22.39 27.37 -44.73
C VAL A 73 22.40 26.14 -43.80
N ARG A 74 22.86 24.98 -44.30
CA ARG A 74 23.05 23.77 -43.47
C ARG A 74 24.32 23.03 -43.85
N GLN A 75 25.46 23.73 -43.89
CA GLN A 75 26.75 23.03 -43.93
C GLN A 75 27.95 23.77 -43.34
N ASP A 76 27.81 24.98 -42.81
CA ASP A 76 28.90 25.67 -42.10
C ASP A 76 28.44 26.05 -40.69
N LEU A 77 28.57 25.11 -39.75
CA LEU A 77 28.69 25.34 -38.30
C LEU A 77 28.95 23.98 -37.59
N ILE A 78 29.92 23.22 -38.11
CA ILE A 78 30.60 22.15 -37.37
C ILE A 78 32.05 22.61 -37.23
N SER A 79 32.29 23.45 -36.23
CA SER A 79 33.59 23.66 -35.57
C SER A 79 33.49 24.94 -34.75
N ASN A 80 32.97 24.81 -33.53
CA ASN A 80 33.47 25.60 -32.41
C ASN A 80 33.00 24.95 -31.11
N THR A 81 33.99 24.70 -30.26
CA THR A 81 33.85 24.13 -28.92
C THR A 81 32.98 25.03 -28.05
N ASP A 82 31.79 24.56 -27.72
CA ASP A 82 30.85 25.24 -26.82
C ASP A 82 31.31 25.12 -25.35
N PRO A 83 31.58 26.23 -24.63
CA PRO A 83 31.98 26.21 -23.22
C PRO A 83 30.86 25.72 -22.28
N LEU A 84 29.59 25.72 -22.72
CA LEU A 84 28.45 25.33 -21.89
C LEU A 84 28.31 23.82 -21.72
N LYS A 85 28.87 23.01 -22.62
CA LYS A 85 28.90 21.54 -22.44
C LYS A 85 29.88 21.11 -21.35
N LYS A 86 30.98 21.83 -21.11
CA LYS A 86 31.97 21.45 -20.09
C LYS A 86 31.43 21.58 -18.66
N GLY A 87 30.54 22.54 -18.40
CA GLY A 87 29.86 22.68 -17.11
C GLY A 87 28.87 21.54 -16.82
N ASN A 88 28.11 21.11 -17.84
CA ASN A 88 27.18 19.99 -17.71
C ASN A 88 27.87 18.62 -17.67
N THR A 89 29.00 18.42 -18.36
CA THR A 89 29.72 17.14 -18.39
C THR A 89 30.41 16.81 -17.05
N VAL A 90 30.84 17.83 -16.30
CA VAL A 90 31.42 17.64 -14.95
C VAL A 90 30.31 17.36 -13.92
N ARG A 91 29.13 17.98 -14.07
CA ARG A 91 27.95 17.74 -13.21
C ARG A 91 27.30 16.37 -13.45
N THR A 92 27.16 15.93 -14.71
CA THR A 92 26.69 14.56 -15.04
C THR A 92 27.68 13.50 -14.57
N LYS A 93 28.99 13.76 -14.64
CA LYS A 93 29.99 12.86 -14.04
C LYS A 93 29.84 12.71 -12.53
N HIS A 94 29.45 13.76 -11.81
CA HIS A 94 29.26 13.68 -10.36
C HIS A 94 27.99 12.90 -9.97
N LEU A 95 26.96 12.94 -10.81
CA LEU A 95 25.71 12.17 -10.66
C LEU A 95 25.86 10.70 -11.05
N LEU A 96 26.67 10.40 -12.08
CA LEU A 96 27.13 9.05 -12.41
C LEU A 96 27.91 8.39 -11.25
N MET A 97 28.40 9.14 -10.26
CA MET A 97 29.07 8.55 -9.08
C MET A 97 28.11 7.84 -8.11
N PHE A 98 26.79 8.10 -8.17
CA PHE A 98 25.83 7.50 -7.23
C PHE A 98 25.23 6.18 -7.73
N TRP A 99 25.09 5.99 -9.05
CA TRP A 99 24.61 4.72 -9.60
C TRP A 99 25.78 3.75 -9.81
N GLN A 100 25.95 2.82 -8.88
CA GLN A 100 27.15 1.96 -8.80
C GLN A 100 26.78 0.47 -8.71
N PRO A 101 27.69 -0.43 -9.08
CA PRO A 101 27.50 -1.86 -8.83
C PRO A 101 27.47 -2.13 -7.32
N LEU A 102 26.54 -2.97 -6.88
CA LEU A 102 26.33 -3.36 -5.50
C LEU A 102 26.52 -4.87 -5.31
N SER A 103 26.74 -5.30 -4.06
CA SER A 103 26.46 -6.68 -3.65
C SER A 103 25.17 -6.73 -2.85
N VAL A 104 24.38 -7.79 -3.02
CA VAL A 104 23.12 -7.97 -2.29
C VAL A 104 23.35 -7.96 -0.77
N GLU A 105 24.45 -8.55 -0.30
CA GLU A 105 24.82 -8.60 1.11
C GLU A 105 25.12 -7.22 1.68
N SER A 106 25.89 -6.39 0.96
CA SER A 106 26.18 -5.02 1.38
C SER A 106 24.93 -4.16 1.42
N TRP A 107 24.07 -4.28 0.40
CA TRP A 107 22.83 -3.52 0.31
C TRP A 107 21.86 -3.89 1.44
N ILE A 108 21.68 -5.18 1.73
CA ILE A 108 20.86 -5.65 2.86
C ILE A 108 21.40 -5.13 4.21
N GLY A 109 22.72 -5.01 4.36
CA GLY A 109 23.36 -4.48 5.56
C GLY A 109 23.09 -2.98 5.77
N MET A 110 23.14 -2.18 4.70
CA MET A 110 22.98 -0.72 4.78
C MET A 110 21.56 -0.26 5.12
N ARG A 111 20.53 -1.04 4.76
CA ARG A 111 19.12 -0.65 4.97
C ARG A 111 18.58 -0.86 6.40
N ARG A 112 19.33 -1.50 7.30
CA ARG A 112 18.90 -1.68 8.70
C ARG A 112 19.21 -0.42 9.49
N GLY A 113 18.22 0.48 9.62
CA GLY A 113 18.29 1.60 10.55
C GLY A 113 18.52 1.09 11.99
N SER A 114 19.42 1.76 12.73
CA SER A 114 19.72 1.39 14.11
C SER A 114 18.59 1.83 15.04
N LEU A 115 17.56 0.99 15.18
CA LEU A 115 16.50 1.17 16.17
C LEU A 115 17.05 1.30 17.61
N SER A 116 18.21 0.72 17.88
CA SER A 116 18.92 0.86 19.16
C SER A 116 19.28 2.30 19.49
N ASP A 117 19.57 3.15 18.50
CA ASP A 117 20.09 4.50 18.75
C ASP A 117 19.03 5.43 19.35
N VAL A 118 17.75 5.16 19.07
CA VAL A 118 16.63 5.99 19.54
C VAL A 118 15.90 5.39 20.75
N LYS A 119 16.27 4.17 21.18
CA LYS A 119 15.54 3.41 22.20
C LYS A 119 15.36 4.16 23.51
N ASP A 120 16.43 4.72 24.07
CA ASP A 120 16.38 5.41 25.37
C ASP A 120 15.57 6.71 25.31
N SER A 121 15.67 7.43 24.18
CA SER A 121 14.87 8.63 23.93
C SER A 121 13.38 8.31 23.82
N VAL A 122 13.04 7.24 23.09
CA VAL A 122 11.66 6.76 22.96
C VAL A 122 11.13 6.27 24.30
N ASN A 123 11.93 5.53 25.08
CA ASN A 123 11.54 5.10 26.42
C ASN A 123 11.20 6.29 27.33
N THR A 124 12.01 7.35 27.28
CA THR A 124 11.77 8.57 28.05
C THR A 124 10.44 9.22 27.67
N ILE A 125 10.12 9.27 26.38
CA ILE A 125 8.84 9.80 25.88
C ILE A 125 7.66 8.94 26.36
N ILE A 126 7.79 7.61 26.23
CA ILE A 126 6.73 6.68 26.65
C ILE A 126 6.44 6.81 28.15
N GLU A 127 7.47 6.87 28.99
CA GLU A 127 7.30 7.01 30.43
C GLU A 127 6.74 8.38 30.82
N ASP A 128 7.11 9.46 30.12
CA ASP A 128 6.52 10.77 30.34
C ASP A 128 5.01 10.77 30.03
N VAL A 129 4.60 10.20 28.89
CA VAL A 129 3.18 10.05 28.54
C VAL A 129 2.44 9.17 29.55
N ARG A 130 3.06 8.07 30.00
CA ARG A 130 2.48 7.17 31.01
C ARG A 130 2.20 7.84 32.34
N VAL A 131 3.09 8.72 32.80
CA VAL A 131 2.99 9.38 34.11
C VAL A 131 2.16 10.66 34.04
N ASN A 132 2.30 11.43 32.96
CA ASN A 132 1.78 12.79 32.87
C ASN A 132 0.64 12.97 31.86
N GLY A 133 0.22 11.91 31.14
CA GLY A 133 -0.94 11.94 30.25
C GLY A 133 -0.91 13.09 29.22
N ASP A 134 -2.04 13.76 29.05
CA ASP A 134 -2.20 14.88 28.10
C ASP A 134 -1.20 16.01 28.33
N LYS A 135 -0.77 16.24 29.58
CA LYS A 135 0.22 17.28 29.90
C LYS A 135 1.56 17.01 29.20
N ALA A 136 1.98 15.75 29.14
CA ALA A 136 3.17 15.36 28.37
C ALA A 136 2.93 15.59 26.87
N LEU A 137 1.75 15.22 26.36
CA LEU A 137 1.41 15.37 24.94
C LEU A 137 1.48 16.83 24.48
N PHE A 138 0.88 17.78 25.22
CA PHE A 138 1.00 19.21 24.92
C PHE A 138 2.46 19.69 24.97
N SER A 139 3.20 19.29 26.01
CA SER A 139 4.60 19.72 26.18
C SER A 139 5.53 19.20 25.08
N LEU A 140 5.35 17.95 24.68
CA LEU A 140 6.16 17.31 23.62
C LEU A 140 5.80 17.86 22.24
N THR A 141 4.53 18.17 22.00
CA THR A 141 4.09 18.83 20.76
C THR A 141 4.67 20.24 20.63
N GLU A 142 4.64 21.04 21.70
CA GLU A 142 5.29 22.37 21.71
C GLU A 142 6.81 22.26 21.50
N LYS A 143 7.44 21.22 22.06
CA LYS A 143 8.88 20.99 21.95
C LYS A 143 9.32 20.55 20.54
N PHE A 144 8.64 19.56 19.95
CA PHE A 144 9.10 18.90 18.73
C PHE A 144 8.42 19.41 17.46
N ASP A 145 7.14 19.77 17.55
CA ASP A 145 6.36 20.29 16.42
C ASP A 145 6.33 21.83 16.41
N HIS A 146 6.86 22.47 17.47
CA HIS A 146 6.89 23.93 17.66
C HIS A 146 5.49 24.56 17.61
N GLN A 147 4.48 23.80 18.03
CA GLN A 147 3.08 24.22 18.06
C GLN A 147 2.54 24.15 19.48
N LYS A 148 2.01 25.27 19.95
CA LYS A 148 1.29 25.33 21.22
C LYS A 148 -0.19 25.14 20.98
N LEU A 149 -0.68 23.93 21.30
CA LEU A 149 -2.07 23.57 21.11
C LEU A 149 -2.92 23.95 22.33
N SER A 150 -4.18 24.31 22.08
CA SER A 150 -5.22 24.46 23.11
C SER A 150 -6.08 23.21 23.26
N SER A 151 -6.10 22.35 22.23
CA SER A 151 -6.79 21.06 22.20
C SER A 151 -5.94 20.07 21.41
N LEU A 152 -5.96 18.79 21.80
CA LEU A 152 -5.36 17.71 21.02
C LEU A 152 -6.28 17.25 19.90
N GLU A 153 -7.59 17.27 20.12
CA GLU A 153 -8.60 16.83 19.16
C GLU A 153 -8.68 17.80 17.98
N ILE A 154 -8.78 17.24 16.78
CA ILE A 154 -9.12 17.95 15.55
C ILE A 154 -10.64 18.05 15.51
N PRO A 155 -11.22 19.25 15.65
CA PRO A 155 -12.65 19.37 15.76
C PRO A 155 -13.31 19.30 14.37
N PRO A 156 -14.57 18.83 14.25
CA PRO A 156 -15.26 18.71 12.97
C PRO A 156 -15.31 20.00 12.15
N GLU A 157 -15.42 21.16 12.80
CA GLU A 157 -15.41 22.45 12.11
C GLU A 157 -14.09 22.76 11.39
N GLU A 158 -12.96 22.22 11.84
CA GLU A 158 -11.67 22.38 11.16
C GLU A 158 -11.62 21.54 9.87
N ILE A 159 -12.27 20.37 9.89
CA ILE A 159 -12.44 19.51 8.71
C ILE A 159 -13.40 20.15 7.71
N ASP A 160 -14.53 20.68 8.16
CA ASP A 160 -15.50 21.38 7.29
C ASP A 160 -14.82 22.57 6.58
N ALA A 161 -14.07 23.38 7.32
CA ALA A 161 -13.33 24.51 6.78
C ALA A 161 -12.15 24.11 5.85
N ALA A 162 -11.70 22.86 5.91
CA ALA A 162 -10.64 22.37 5.04
C ALA A 162 -11.12 22.16 3.59
N TYR A 163 -12.40 21.82 3.39
CA TYR A 163 -12.97 21.67 2.04
C TYR A 163 -12.91 22.97 1.22
N ASP A 164 -13.04 24.13 1.86
CA ASP A 164 -12.92 25.44 1.21
C ASP A 164 -11.47 25.77 0.77
N GLN A 165 -10.49 25.04 1.30
CA GLN A 165 -9.06 25.24 1.02
C GLN A 165 -8.49 24.22 0.04
N VAL A 166 -9.26 23.19 -0.32
CA VAL A 166 -8.84 22.11 -1.21
C VAL A 166 -9.59 22.24 -2.53
N SER A 167 -8.88 22.08 -3.66
CA SER A 167 -9.54 22.20 -4.96
C SER A 167 -10.54 21.04 -5.19
N PRO A 168 -11.67 21.28 -5.87
CA PRO A 168 -12.65 20.23 -6.15
C PRO A 168 -12.05 19.02 -6.88
N GLU A 169 -11.04 19.24 -7.73
CA GLU A 169 -10.34 18.17 -8.45
C GLU A 169 -9.55 17.26 -7.50
N LEU A 170 -8.91 17.81 -6.47
CA LEU A 170 -8.20 17.03 -5.46
C LEU A 170 -9.17 16.26 -4.55
N VAL A 171 -10.29 16.87 -4.17
CA VAL A 171 -11.35 16.17 -3.44
C VAL A 171 -11.86 14.98 -4.26
N GLN A 172 -12.14 15.20 -5.55
CA GLN A 172 -12.60 14.14 -6.44
C GLN A 172 -11.56 13.02 -6.61
N ALA A 173 -10.27 13.35 -6.65
CA ALA A 173 -9.19 12.38 -6.70
C ALA A 173 -9.12 11.53 -5.41
N LEU A 174 -9.32 12.12 -4.23
CA LEU A 174 -9.40 11.38 -2.97
C LEU A 174 -10.59 10.42 -2.94
N ILE A 175 -11.76 10.87 -3.41
CA ILE A 175 -12.96 10.04 -3.50
C ILE A 175 -12.73 8.85 -4.46
N GLU A 176 -12.10 9.08 -5.61
CA GLU A 176 -11.81 8.01 -6.56
C GLU A 176 -10.78 7.01 -6.00
N ALA A 177 -9.72 7.50 -5.34
CA ALA A 177 -8.75 6.65 -4.67
C ALA A 177 -9.41 5.80 -3.58
N GLU A 178 -10.22 6.40 -2.70
CA GLU A 178 -10.98 5.71 -1.66
C GLU A 178 -11.84 4.59 -2.26
N ALA A 179 -12.62 4.89 -3.29
CA ALA A 179 -13.51 3.91 -3.91
C ALA A 179 -12.76 2.70 -4.48
N ARG A 180 -11.60 2.92 -5.10
CA ARG A 180 -10.74 1.86 -5.65
C ARG A 180 -10.09 1.02 -4.55
N ILE A 181 -9.60 1.66 -3.48
CA ILE A 181 -9.04 0.99 -2.30
C ILE A 181 -10.12 0.13 -1.65
N THR A 182 -11.32 0.67 -1.44
CA THR A 182 -12.49 -0.05 -0.91
C THR A 182 -12.80 -1.26 -1.78
N GLN A 183 -12.90 -1.10 -3.10
CA GLN A 183 -13.20 -2.19 -4.02
C GLN A 183 -12.17 -3.33 -3.92
N PHE A 184 -10.87 -3.02 -3.87
CA PHE A 184 -9.84 -4.04 -3.76
C PHE A 184 -9.87 -4.78 -2.43
N HIS A 185 -10.01 -4.06 -1.31
CA HIS A 185 -10.03 -4.66 0.03
C HIS A 185 -11.31 -5.47 0.29
N GLU A 186 -12.44 -5.12 -0.30
CA GLU A 186 -13.67 -5.93 -0.23
C GLU A 186 -13.47 -7.34 -0.82
N LEU A 187 -12.64 -7.48 -1.87
CA LEU A 187 -12.32 -8.79 -2.46
C LEU A 187 -11.49 -9.68 -1.52
N GLN A 188 -10.81 -9.09 -0.55
CA GLN A 188 -9.93 -9.80 0.38
C GLN A 188 -10.68 -10.37 1.59
N LYS A 189 -11.95 -9.99 1.79
CA LYS A 189 -12.76 -10.57 2.86
C LYS A 189 -12.86 -12.08 2.68
N SER A 190 -12.34 -12.82 3.66
CA SER A 190 -12.34 -14.29 3.62
C SER A 190 -13.74 -14.83 3.35
N LYS A 191 -13.85 -15.75 2.40
CA LYS A 191 -15.00 -16.65 2.32
C LYS A 191 -14.92 -17.56 3.55
N THR A 192 -15.86 -17.39 4.47
CA THR A 192 -15.76 -17.97 5.82
C THR A 192 -15.96 -19.49 5.78
N LEU A 193 -15.02 -20.27 6.31
CA LEU A 193 -15.30 -21.63 6.80
C LEU A 193 -16.14 -21.47 8.07
N TRP A 194 -17.40 -21.06 7.97
CA TRP A 194 -18.16 -20.63 9.15
C TRP A 194 -18.51 -21.82 10.06
N LEU A 195 -19.21 -22.81 9.52
CA LEU A 195 -19.54 -24.09 10.16
C LEU A 195 -19.73 -25.13 9.06
N GLU A 196 -18.96 -26.21 9.10
CA GLU A 196 -19.08 -27.36 8.21
C GLU A 196 -19.03 -28.65 9.04
N GLU A 197 -19.92 -29.58 8.72
CA GLU A 197 -19.89 -30.92 9.31
C GLU A 197 -18.76 -31.72 8.66
N MET A 198 -17.71 -32.01 9.44
CA MET A 198 -16.52 -32.70 8.96
C MET A 198 -16.75 -34.22 8.96
N GLU A 199 -17.44 -34.69 10.00
CA GLU A 199 -17.84 -36.07 10.21
C GLU A 199 -19.20 -36.07 10.92
N PRO A 200 -20.01 -37.15 10.84
CA PRO A 200 -21.31 -37.22 11.50
C PRO A 200 -21.23 -36.79 12.98
N GLY A 201 -21.93 -35.71 13.33
CA GLY A 201 -21.97 -35.20 14.69
C GLY A 201 -20.79 -34.32 15.11
N ILE A 202 -19.84 -34.01 14.23
CA ILE A 202 -18.71 -33.11 14.47
C ILE A 202 -18.74 -31.98 13.45
N THR A 203 -19.17 -30.80 13.88
CA THR A 203 -19.17 -29.57 13.08
C THR A 203 -18.07 -28.64 13.54
N LEU A 204 -17.19 -28.24 12.61
CA LEU A 204 -16.07 -27.34 12.87
C LEU A 204 -16.19 -26.07 12.03
N GLY A 205 -15.56 -24.99 12.47
CA GLY A 205 -15.58 -23.74 11.75
C GLY A 205 -14.61 -22.70 12.29
N VAL A 206 -14.60 -21.54 11.65
CA VAL A 206 -13.78 -20.38 11.99
C VAL A 206 -14.65 -19.13 11.91
N LYS A 207 -14.90 -18.54 13.08
CA LYS A 207 -15.54 -17.24 13.21
C LYS A 207 -14.50 -16.14 13.04
N THR A 208 -14.66 -15.33 11.99
CA THR A 208 -13.90 -14.10 11.81
C THR A 208 -14.67 -12.92 12.40
N THR A 209 -14.00 -12.03 13.12
CA THR A 209 -14.61 -10.84 13.75
C THR A 209 -13.64 -9.68 13.64
N PRO A 210 -14.07 -8.43 13.34
CA PRO A 210 -13.18 -7.29 13.34
C PRO A 210 -12.63 -6.98 14.74
N LEU A 211 -11.58 -6.17 14.78
CA LEU A 211 -11.19 -5.45 15.99
C LEU A 211 -12.25 -4.40 16.33
N ASP A 212 -12.36 -4.06 17.61
CA ASP A 212 -13.32 -3.10 18.14
C ASP A 212 -12.82 -1.66 17.96
N ARG A 213 -11.52 -1.41 18.16
CA ARG A 213 -10.92 -0.07 18.01
C ARG A 213 -9.47 -0.13 17.56
N ILE A 214 -9.11 0.64 16.53
CA ILE A 214 -7.73 0.75 16.02
C ILE A 214 -7.26 2.20 15.96
N GLY A 215 -5.94 2.38 16.03
CA GLY A 215 -5.27 3.65 15.82
C GLY A 215 -4.47 3.63 14.53
N ALA A 216 -4.52 4.70 13.75
CA ALA A 216 -3.69 4.91 12.58
C ALA A 216 -2.79 6.14 12.78
N TYR A 217 -1.48 5.94 12.64
CA TYR A 217 -0.52 7.02 12.65
C TYR A 217 -0.24 7.50 11.24
N ILE A 218 -0.42 8.81 11.00
CA ILE A 218 -0.22 9.43 9.70
C ILE A 218 0.93 10.42 9.82
N PRO A 219 2.07 10.19 9.12
CA PRO A 219 3.18 11.14 9.10
C PRO A 219 2.75 12.55 8.64
N GLY A 220 3.54 13.55 9.00
CA GLY A 220 3.31 14.94 8.58
C GLY A 220 4.55 15.82 8.74
N GLY A 221 4.35 17.13 8.83
CA GLY A 221 5.42 18.12 8.94
C GLY A 221 6.00 18.53 7.59
N ARG A 222 6.92 17.74 7.02
CA ARG A 222 7.63 18.10 5.77
C ARG A 222 6.78 17.97 4.50
N ALA A 223 5.80 17.07 4.54
CA ALA A 223 4.85 16.81 3.46
C ALA A 223 3.50 16.38 4.05
N ALA A 224 2.47 16.39 3.21
CA ALA A 224 1.14 15.90 3.56
C ALA A 224 0.94 14.49 3.00
N TYR A 225 0.29 13.61 3.76
CA TYR A 225 0.10 12.20 3.42
C TYR A 225 -1.39 11.80 3.43
N PRO A 226 -2.25 12.46 2.62
CA PRO A 226 -3.67 12.12 2.56
C PRO A 226 -3.91 10.69 2.04
N SER A 227 -3.04 10.17 1.15
CA SER A 227 -3.13 8.79 0.69
C SER A 227 -2.92 7.79 1.83
N THR A 228 -2.01 8.05 2.76
CA THR A 228 -1.79 7.18 3.94
C THR A 228 -3.01 7.17 4.87
N VAL A 229 -3.77 8.26 4.94
CA VAL A 229 -5.08 8.25 5.63
C VAL A 229 -5.95 7.19 5.01
N LEU A 230 -6.19 7.25 3.69
CA LEU A 230 -7.02 6.27 2.99
C LEU A 230 -6.50 4.83 3.18
N MET A 231 -5.21 4.60 2.98
CA MET A 231 -4.60 3.26 3.03
C MET A 231 -4.70 2.60 4.41
N THR A 232 -4.59 3.37 5.49
CA THR A 232 -4.64 2.82 6.86
C THR A 232 -6.06 2.63 7.39
N THR A 233 -7.01 3.46 6.93
CA THR A 233 -8.35 3.54 7.51
C THR A 233 -9.40 2.80 6.69
N VAL A 234 -9.32 2.87 5.35
CA VAL A 234 -10.31 2.24 4.46
C VAL A 234 -10.28 0.72 4.61
N ALA A 235 -9.09 0.12 4.70
CA ALA A 235 -8.96 -1.32 4.94
C ALA A 235 -9.59 -1.74 6.29
N ALA A 236 -9.47 -0.92 7.33
CA ALA A 236 -10.09 -1.15 8.63
C ALA A 236 -11.62 -0.99 8.58
N ARG A 237 -12.13 0.03 7.87
CA ARG A 237 -13.57 0.23 7.65
C ARG A 237 -14.17 -0.93 6.87
N VAL A 238 -13.53 -1.36 5.80
CA VAL A 238 -13.91 -2.53 5.02
C VAL A 238 -13.94 -3.76 5.93
N ALA A 239 -12.93 -3.97 6.77
CA ALA A 239 -12.93 -5.09 7.72
C ALA A 239 -14.10 -5.05 8.74
N GLY A 240 -14.73 -3.90 8.95
CA GLY A 240 -15.85 -3.69 9.85
C GLY A 240 -15.45 -3.16 11.21
N VAL A 241 -14.28 -2.53 11.34
CA VAL A 241 -13.84 -1.88 12.59
C VAL A 241 -14.76 -0.68 12.89
N PRO A 242 -15.44 -0.68 14.06
CA PRO A 242 -16.41 0.36 14.37
C PRO A 242 -15.76 1.67 14.82
N GLU A 243 -14.60 1.64 15.49
CA GLU A 243 -13.90 2.85 15.98
C GLU A 243 -12.49 2.96 15.40
N ILE A 244 -12.24 4.02 14.63
CA ILE A 244 -10.95 4.34 14.02
C ILE A 244 -10.47 5.70 14.54
N VAL A 245 -9.31 5.68 15.17
CA VAL A 245 -8.61 6.86 15.68
C VAL A 245 -7.45 7.19 14.77
N VAL A 246 -7.22 8.46 14.47
CA VAL A 246 -6.03 8.93 13.75
C VAL A 246 -5.22 9.89 14.61
N CYS A 247 -3.89 9.72 14.60
CA CYS A 247 -2.96 10.74 15.09
C CYS A 247 -2.07 11.24 13.95
N THR A 248 -1.95 12.55 13.80
CA THR A 248 -1.07 13.20 12.81
C THR A 248 -0.46 14.49 13.38
N PRO A 249 0.83 14.79 13.15
CA PRO A 249 1.48 15.96 13.77
C PRO A 249 0.89 17.30 13.29
N PRO A 250 0.82 18.33 14.15
CA PRO A 250 0.40 19.67 13.76
C PRO A 250 1.49 20.42 12.97
N LYS A 251 1.14 21.41 12.14
CA LYS A 251 -0.21 21.77 11.72
C LYS A 251 -0.68 20.83 10.61
N VAL A 252 -1.91 20.33 10.73
CA VAL A 252 -2.47 19.37 9.78
C VAL A 252 -2.79 20.05 8.45
N ASN A 253 -2.44 19.40 7.34
CA ASN A 253 -2.72 19.91 6.01
C ASN A 253 -4.23 19.80 5.70
N PRO A 254 -4.88 20.82 5.09
CA PRO A 254 -6.29 20.74 4.72
C PRO A 254 -6.66 19.51 3.86
N LEU A 255 -5.78 19.09 2.95
CA LEU A 255 -6.00 17.89 2.14
C LEU A 255 -5.99 16.61 2.99
N THR A 256 -5.18 16.56 4.04
CA THR A 256 -5.19 15.46 5.01
C THR A 256 -6.48 15.48 5.83
N LEU A 257 -6.97 16.65 6.25
CA LEU A 257 -8.24 16.78 6.97
C LEU A 257 -9.42 16.28 6.13
N VAL A 258 -9.50 16.69 4.86
CA VAL A 258 -10.51 16.19 3.91
C VAL A 258 -10.41 14.67 3.75
N ALA A 259 -9.20 14.12 3.69
CA ALA A 259 -9.01 12.67 3.61
C ALA A 259 -9.50 11.92 4.86
N LEU A 260 -9.42 12.51 6.07
CA LEU A 260 -9.96 11.92 7.31
C LEU A 260 -11.48 11.74 7.21
N ASP A 261 -12.18 12.74 6.70
CA ASP A 261 -13.63 12.69 6.51
C ASP A 261 -14.04 11.67 5.44
N ILE A 262 -13.39 11.72 4.27
CA ILE A 262 -13.65 10.77 3.16
C ILE A 262 -13.42 9.32 3.61
N ALA A 263 -12.35 9.07 4.37
CA ALA A 263 -12.05 7.76 4.96
C ALA A 263 -13.05 7.33 6.06
N GLY A 264 -13.87 8.25 6.54
CA GLY A 264 -14.76 8.08 7.67
C GLY A 264 -13.98 7.78 8.94
N VAL A 265 -13.04 8.62 9.36
CA VAL A 265 -12.37 8.51 10.67
C VAL A 265 -13.32 8.96 11.79
N ASP A 266 -13.31 8.30 12.96
CA ASP A 266 -14.19 8.65 14.09
C ASP A 266 -13.60 9.72 15.00
N GLU A 267 -12.31 9.61 15.31
CA GLU A 267 -11.60 10.54 16.20
C GLU A 267 -10.24 10.87 15.57
N ALA A 268 -9.84 12.14 15.56
CA ALA A 268 -8.55 12.55 15.04
C ALA A 268 -7.85 13.54 15.98
N TYR A 269 -6.53 13.36 16.13
CA TYR A 269 -5.72 14.13 17.08
C TYR A 269 -4.46 14.70 16.43
N GLN A 270 -4.12 15.95 16.78
CA GLN A 270 -2.95 16.68 16.31
C GLN A 270 -1.69 16.27 17.09
N LEU A 271 -1.26 15.02 16.91
CA LEU A 271 -0.12 14.42 17.62
C LEU A 271 0.79 13.63 16.68
N GLY A 272 2.10 13.90 16.80
CA GLY A 272 3.15 13.20 16.06
C GLY A 272 3.98 12.24 16.90
N GLY A 273 4.90 11.53 16.23
CA GLY A 273 6.04 10.88 16.86
C GLY A 273 5.72 9.73 17.82
N ALA A 274 6.69 9.44 18.69
CA ALA A 274 6.56 8.37 19.69
C ALA A 274 5.45 8.66 20.71
N GLN A 275 5.17 9.94 20.99
CA GLN A 275 4.14 10.36 21.93
C GLN A 275 2.72 10.04 21.42
N ALA A 276 2.46 10.15 20.12
CA ALA A 276 1.20 9.72 19.52
C ALA A 276 0.98 8.20 19.67
N ILE A 277 2.04 7.41 19.43
CA ILE A 277 1.99 5.95 19.60
C ILE A 277 1.76 5.58 21.08
N ALA A 278 2.46 6.25 22.00
CA ALA A 278 2.25 6.07 23.43
C ALA A 278 0.81 6.40 23.86
N ALA A 279 0.26 7.52 23.38
CA ALA A 279 -1.10 7.93 23.69
C ALA A 279 -2.13 6.91 23.18
N MET A 280 -1.99 6.42 21.94
CA MET A 280 -2.90 5.41 21.40
C MET A 280 -2.76 4.04 22.10
N ALA A 281 -1.55 3.65 22.51
CA ALA A 281 -1.32 2.34 23.13
C ALA A 281 -1.73 2.31 24.61
N LEU A 282 -1.37 3.35 25.37
CA LEU A 282 -1.55 3.40 26.82
C LEU A 282 -2.86 4.10 27.23
N GLY A 283 -3.37 4.97 26.36
CA GLY A 283 -4.44 5.89 26.71
C GLY A 283 -3.96 7.10 27.52
N THR A 284 -4.78 8.15 27.51
CA THR A 284 -4.63 9.40 28.28
C THR A 284 -6.01 9.88 28.73
N GLU A 285 -6.09 11.07 29.33
CA GLU A 285 -7.36 11.68 29.71
C GLU A 285 -8.26 11.96 28.49
N THR A 286 -7.66 12.36 27.36
CA THR A 286 -8.38 12.63 26.11
C THR A 286 -8.46 11.39 25.21
N ILE A 287 -7.38 10.64 25.05
CA ILE A 287 -7.29 9.58 24.04
C ILE A 287 -7.52 8.21 24.69
N ARG A 288 -8.59 7.50 24.29
CA ARG A 288 -8.83 6.12 24.71
C ARG A 288 -7.86 5.14 24.02
N PRO A 289 -7.34 4.14 24.73
CA PRO A 289 -6.40 3.17 24.14
C PRO A 289 -7.05 2.33 23.04
N VAL A 290 -6.22 1.83 22.10
CA VAL A 290 -6.65 1.04 20.94
C VAL A 290 -6.10 -0.39 21.00
N GLN A 291 -6.72 -1.33 20.27
CA GLN A 291 -6.25 -2.73 20.23
C GLN A 291 -5.07 -2.94 19.26
N LYS A 292 -4.99 -2.13 18.21
CA LYS A 292 -3.91 -2.20 17.22
C LYS A 292 -3.56 -0.81 16.70
N ILE A 293 -2.27 -0.55 16.48
CA ILE A 293 -1.74 0.67 15.87
C ILE A 293 -1.11 0.33 14.51
N VAL A 294 -1.58 0.99 13.45
CA VAL A 294 -1.08 0.83 12.08
C VAL A 294 -0.51 2.13 11.54
N GLY A 295 0.22 2.03 10.43
CA GLY A 295 0.72 3.16 9.67
C GLY A 295 2.24 3.32 9.76
N PRO A 296 2.85 3.88 8.70
CA PRO A 296 4.30 4.05 8.60
C PRO A 296 4.77 5.20 9.49
N GLY A 297 6.07 5.22 9.81
CA GLY A 297 6.66 6.35 10.52
C GLY A 297 8.18 6.27 10.53
N ASN A 298 8.80 7.32 11.07
CA ASN A 298 10.24 7.34 11.23
C ASN A 298 10.71 6.35 12.31
N VAL A 299 12.02 6.26 12.52
CA VAL A 299 12.64 5.36 13.51
C VAL A 299 12.08 5.51 14.93
N PHE A 300 11.66 6.71 15.36
CA PHE A 300 11.07 6.91 16.69
C PHE A 300 9.67 6.31 16.79
N VAL A 301 8.86 6.46 15.74
CA VAL A 301 7.52 5.88 15.63
C VAL A 301 7.60 4.35 15.57
N THR A 302 8.47 3.81 14.72
CA THR A 302 8.70 2.35 14.64
C THR A 302 9.16 1.81 15.99
N GLN A 303 10.13 2.45 16.63
CA GLN A 303 10.64 1.99 17.92
C GLN A 303 9.56 2.06 19.02
N ALA A 304 8.72 3.09 19.03
CA ALA A 304 7.61 3.19 19.97
C ALA A 304 6.58 2.07 19.74
N LYS A 305 6.19 1.80 18.49
CA LYS A 305 5.31 0.69 18.11
C LYS A 305 5.85 -0.65 18.60
N MET A 306 7.16 -0.89 18.40
CA MET A 306 7.81 -2.11 18.86
C MET A 306 7.85 -2.25 20.38
N MET A 307 8.08 -1.16 21.11
CA MET A 307 8.14 -1.16 22.58
C MET A 307 6.76 -1.30 23.23
N LEU A 308 5.69 -0.89 22.55
CA LEU A 308 4.32 -0.87 23.09
C LEU A 308 3.44 -2.02 22.60
N ARG A 309 4.01 -2.99 21.87
CA ARG A 309 3.30 -4.11 21.26
C ARG A 309 2.53 -5.01 22.24
N GLU A 310 2.85 -4.96 23.53
CA GLU A 310 2.14 -5.69 24.59
C GLU A 310 0.84 -4.99 25.03
N TYR A 311 0.73 -3.68 24.75
CA TYR A 311 -0.44 -2.85 25.09
C TYR A 311 -1.40 -2.72 23.90
N ALA A 312 -0.84 -2.53 22.70
CA ALA A 312 -1.59 -2.51 21.44
C ALA A 312 -0.79 -3.27 20.38
N ASP A 313 -1.44 -4.17 19.65
CA ASP A 313 -0.82 -4.89 18.53
C ASP A 313 -0.35 -3.90 17.45
N ILE A 314 0.53 -4.32 16.55
CA ILE A 314 0.99 -3.49 15.44
C ILE A 314 0.79 -4.21 14.11
N ASP A 315 0.78 -3.48 13.01
CA ASP A 315 0.87 -4.05 11.66
C ASP A 315 2.19 -4.83 11.47
N PHE A 316 3.32 -4.14 11.46
CA PHE A 316 4.66 -4.70 11.34
C PHE A 316 5.73 -3.61 11.59
N PRO A 317 7.00 -4.01 11.83
CA PRO A 317 8.09 -3.05 11.89
C PRO A 317 8.32 -2.39 10.52
N ALA A 318 8.54 -1.07 10.53
CA ALA A 318 8.88 -0.29 9.34
C ALA A 318 10.31 0.27 9.44
N GLY A 319 10.98 0.33 8.30
CA GLY A 319 12.30 0.89 8.07
C GLY A 319 12.26 1.87 6.90
N PRO A 320 13.42 2.26 6.34
CA PRO A 320 13.45 3.09 5.14
C PRO A 320 12.69 2.43 3.99
N SER A 321 12.04 3.24 3.15
CA SER A 321 11.31 2.74 1.99
C SER A 321 12.25 2.23 0.89
N GLU A 322 11.80 1.22 0.15
CA GLU A 322 12.63 0.41 -0.74
C GLU A 322 11.92 0.06 -2.05
N ILE A 323 12.68 0.06 -3.16
CA ILE A 323 12.25 -0.56 -4.41
C ILE A 323 13.31 -1.51 -4.94
N GLY A 324 12.89 -2.74 -5.22
CA GLY A 324 13.64 -3.71 -6.01
C GLY A 324 13.07 -3.77 -7.42
N ILE A 325 13.93 -3.73 -8.43
CA ILE A 325 13.52 -3.83 -9.83
C ILE A 325 14.22 -5.03 -10.45
N ILE A 326 13.46 -5.97 -11.02
CA ILE A 326 13.99 -7.02 -11.89
C ILE A 326 13.72 -6.60 -13.33
N ALA A 327 14.76 -6.51 -14.15
CA ALA A 327 14.61 -6.14 -15.55
C ALA A 327 15.56 -6.91 -16.47
N ASP A 328 15.06 -7.30 -17.65
CA ASP A 328 15.86 -7.88 -18.73
C ASP A 328 16.20 -6.82 -19.80
N ALA A 329 17.00 -7.20 -20.79
CA ALA A 329 17.45 -6.28 -21.85
C ALA A 329 16.33 -5.64 -22.71
N SER A 330 15.07 -6.08 -22.58
CA SER A 330 13.92 -5.49 -23.28
C SER A 330 13.32 -4.27 -22.57
N ALA A 331 13.65 -4.07 -21.29
CA ALA A 331 13.08 -3.00 -20.48
C ALA A 331 13.51 -1.61 -20.97
N GLU A 332 12.63 -0.62 -20.79
CA GLU A 332 12.87 0.77 -21.16
C GLU A 332 13.66 1.47 -20.02
N PRO A 333 14.93 1.88 -20.25
CA PRO A 333 15.76 2.49 -19.21
C PRO A 333 15.13 3.72 -18.57
N ARG A 334 14.36 4.50 -19.34
CA ARG A 334 13.67 5.72 -18.86
C ARG A 334 12.64 5.42 -17.79
N TYR A 335 11.92 4.31 -17.91
CA TYR A 335 10.88 3.91 -16.95
C TYR A 335 11.50 3.39 -15.65
N ILE A 336 12.55 2.57 -15.76
CA ILE A 336 13.30 2.10 -14.58
C ILE A 336 13.88 3.30 -13.81
N ALA A 337 14.51 4.25 -14.50
CA ALA A 337 15.05 5.45 -13.87
C ALA A 337 13.95 6.27 -13.17
N ALA A 338 12.76 6.39 -13.77
CA ALA A 338 11.63 7.08 -13.17
C ALA A 338 11.13 6.39 -11.89
N ASP A 339 11.02 5.04 -11.88
CA ASP A 339 10.64 4.27 -10.69
C ASP A 339 11.67 4.41 -9.56
N VAL A 340 12.97 4.38 -9.89
CA VAL A 340 14.06 4.62 -8.92
C VAL A 340 13.93 6.02 -8.30
N LEU A 341 13.70 7.05 -9.12
CA LEU A 341 13.60 8.43 -8.64
C LEU A 341 12.32 8.68 -7.84
N ALA A 342 11.19 8.08 -8.23
CA ALA A 342 9.95 8.11 -7.48
C ALA A 342 10.12 7.54 -6.07
N GLN A 343 10.86 6.44 -5.93
CA GLN A 343 11.18 5.92 -4.59
C GLN A 343 12.19 6.81 -3.85
N ALA A 344 13.22 7.30 -4.53
CA ALA A 344 14.30 8.09 -3.93
C ALA A 344 13.84 9.45 -3.38
N GLU A 345 12.75 10.02 -3.90
CA GLU A 345 12.23 11.30 -3.40
C GLU A 345 11.48 11.20 -2.07
N HIS A 346 11.04 10.00 -1.66
CA HIS A 346 10.28 9.84 -0.42
C HIS A 346 11.09 10.19 0.83
N ASP A 347 12.25 9.56 0.99
CA ASP A 347 13.09 9.64 2.18
C ASP A 347 14.58 9.66 1.77
N PRO A 348 15.44 10.49 2.41
CA PRO A 348 16.87 10.51 2.10
C PRO A 348 17.60 9.19 2.41
N ASN A 349 17.00 8.28 3.18
CA ASN A 349 17.50 6.93 3.44
C ASN A 349 16.81 5.87 2.59
N ALA A 350 15.94 6.25 1.66
CA ALA A 350 15.32 5.31 0.73
C ALA A 350 16.40 4.57 -0.07
N ALA A 351 16.15 3.30 -0.37
CA ALA A 351 17.13 2.45 -1.04
C ALA A 351 16.52 1.78 -2.28
N CYS A 352 17.19 1.93 -3.42
CA CYS A 352 16.71 1.39 -4.69
C CYS A 352 17.74 0.40 -5.26
N VAL A 353 17.30 -0.75 -5.75
CA VAL A 353 18.19 -1.75 -6.36
C VAL A 353 17.61 -2.28 -7.67
N LEU A 354 18.37 -2.13 -8.75
CA LEU A 354 18.12 -2.81 -10.01
C LEU A 354 18.87 -4.15 -10.06
N VAL A 355 18.19 -5.24 -10.35
CA VAL A 355 18.80 -6.54 -10.62
C VAL A 355 18.52 -6.92 -12.07
N THR A 356 19.58 -7.07 -12.86
CA THR A 356 19.47 -7.32 -14.32
C THR A 356 20.61 -8.19 -14.82
N ASP A 357 20.38 -8.99 -15.86
CA ASP A 357 21.44 -9.72 -16.58
C ASP A 357 22.15 -8.85 -17.64
N SER A 358 21.68 -7.63 -17.86
CA SER A 358 22.15 -6.73 -18.91
C SER A 358 23.00 -5.59 -18.36
N LYS A 359 24.32 -5.69 -18.55
CA LYS A 359 25.27 -4.60 -18.26
C LYS A 359 24.95 -3.31 -19.03
N LYS A 360 24.42 -3.45 -20.25
CA LYS A 360 24.04 -2.32 -21.10
C LYS A 360 22.86 -1.57 -20.47
N LEU A 361 21.82 -2.28 -20.07
CA LEU A 361 20.65 -1.70 -19.42
C LEU A 361 21.03 -0.96 -18.13
N ALA A 362 21.84 -1.58 -17.28
CA ALA A 362 22.28 -0.97 -16.03
C ALA A 362 23.02 0.38 -16.24
N ALA A 363 23.81 0.48 -17.30
CA ALA A 363 24.50 1.73 -17.66
C ALA A 363 23.52 2.79 -18.21
N GLU A 364 22.63 2.40 -19.12
CA GLU A 364 21.61 3.29 -19.70
C GLU A 364 20.66 3.85 -18.64
N VAL A 365 20.28 3.05 -17.64
CA VAL A 365 19.49 3.51 -16.49
C VAL A 365 20.23 4.59 -15.70
N GLY A 366 21.54 4.43 -15.48
CA GLY A 366 22.36 5.44 -14.80
C GLY A 366 22.43 6.77 -15.56
N GLU A 367 22.49 6.72 -16.89
CA GLU A 367 22.42 7.92 -17.74
C GLU A 367 21.07 8.61 -17.62
N GLU A 368 19.97 7.86 -17.66
CA GLU A 368 18.61 8.40 -17.53
C GLU A 368 18.33 8.97 -16.13
N ILE A 369 18.82 8.35 -15.06
CA ILE A 369 18.76 8.90 -13.71
C ILE A 369 19.43 10.28 -13.68
N ALA A 370 20.62 10.41 -14.26
CA ALA A 370 21.36 11.68 -14.29
C ALA A 370 20.64 12.77 -15.09
N VAL A 371 19.90 12.39 -16.14
CA VAL A 371 19.06 13.32 -16.93
C VAL A 371 17.84 13.76 -16.12
N GLN A 372 17.09 12.82 -15.55
CA GLN A 372 15.80 13.09 -14.91
C GLN A 372 15.94 13.85 -13.58
N ILE A 373 17.01 13.60 -12.82
CA ILE A 373 17.24 14.26 -11.52
C ILE A 373 17.76 15.69 -11.65
N ALA A 374 18.29 16.10 -12.81
CA ALA A 374 19.02 17.36 -12.97
C ALA A 374 18.21 18.59 -12.51
N ASP A 375 16.92 18.59 -12.85
CA ASP A 375 15.96 19.68 -12.56
C ASP A 375 14.86 19.25 -11.58
N ALA A 376 15.05 18.15 -10.83
CA ALA A 376 14.06 17.63 -9.91
C ALA A 376 13.88 18.54 -8.67
N PRO A 377 12.65 18.91 -8.28
CA PRO A 377 12.41 19.79 -7.12
C PRO A 377 12.97 19.26 -5.80
N ARG A 378 13.00 17.93 -5.61
CA ARG A 378 13.51 17.26 -4.40
C ARG A 378 14.89 16.62 -4.62
N ARG A 379 15.68 17.16 -5.54
CA ARG A 379 17.02 16.65 -5.92
C ARG A 379 17.91 16.36 -4.72
N ASP A 380 18.02 17.25 -3.73
CA ASP A 380 18.89 17.04 -2.56
C ASP A 380 18.51 15.81 -1.71
N ILE A 381 17.24 15.41 -1.73
CA ILE A 381 16.74 14.21 -1.05
C ILE A 381 17.06 12.98 -1.90
N MET A 382 16.73 13.05 -3.19
CA MET A 382 17.01 11.98 -4.15
C MET A 382 18.52 11.65 -4.22
N GLU A 383 19.40 12.65 -4.24
CA GLU A 383 20.86 12.44 -4.27
C GLU A 383 21.38 11.70 -3.02
N LYS A 384 20.75 11.91 -1.85
CA LYS A 384 21.10 11.17 -0.62
C LYS A 384 20.64 9.73 -0.67
N ALA A 385 19.40 9.49 -1.12
CA ALA A 385 18.86 8.13 -1.29
C ALA A 385 19.67 7.35 -2.36
N LEU A 386 20.09 8.03 -3.43
CA LEU A 386 20.91 7.42 -4.48
C LEU A 386 22.29 6.99 -3.99
N ALA A 387 22.83 7.58 -2.92
CA ALA A 387 24.09 7.10 -2.31
C ALA A 387 23.98 5.69 -1.71
N HIS A 388 22.77 5.20 -1.49
CA HIS A 388 22.46 3.85 -1.00
C HIS A 388 21.79 2.97 -2.08
N SER A 389 21.80 3.43 -3.33
CA SER A 389 21.12 2.79 -4.45
C SER A 389 22.09 2.38 -5.55
N GLY A 390 21.68 1.46 -6.40
CA GLY A 390 22.55 0.97 -7.47
C GLY A 390 22.01 -0.25 -8.17
N TYR A 391 22.91 -1.03 -8.78
CA TYR A 391 22.54 -2.19 -9.56
C TYR A 391 23.37 -3.44 -9.24
N VAL A 392 22.78 -4.60 -9.50
CA VAL A 392 23.41 -5.92 -9.42
C VAL A 392 23.29 -6.58 -10.79
N ILE A 393 24.42 -7.04 -11.32
CA ILE A 393 24.44 -7.82 -12.57
C ILE A 393 24.27 -9.30 -12.21
N ALA A 394 23.10 -9.85 -12.53
CA ALA A 394 22.79 -11.26 -12.36
C ALA A 394 23.40 -12.11 -13.49
N GLU A 395 23.61 -13.39 -13.24
CA GLU A 395 24.08 -14.34 -14.27
C GLU A 395 22.97 -14.74 -15.26
N SER A 396 21.72 -14.67 -14.80
CA SER A 396 20.51 -14.96 -15.57
C SER A 396 19.28 -14.32 -14.91
N MET A 397 18.11 -14.37 -15.56
CA MET A 397 16.86 -13.92 -14.94
C MET A 397 16.39 -14.84 -13.79
N GLU A 398 16.80 -16.10 -13.77
CA GLU A 398 16.57 -17.01 -12.65
C GLU A 398 17.41 -16.58 -11.43
N ASP A 399 18.70 -16.30 -11.64
CA ASP A 399 19.57 -15.73 -10.61
C ASP A 399 19.06 -14.37 -10.12
N ALA A 400 18.59 -13.50 -11.02
CA ALA A 400 17.98 -12.22 -10.66
C ALA A 400 16.76 -12.40 -9.72
N THR A 401 15.93 -13.40 -10.00
CA THR A 401 14.76 -13.75 -9.19
C THR A 401 15.18 -14.25 -7.80
N ASP A 402 16.20 -15.10 -7.72
CA ASP A 402 16.73 -15.61 -6.45
C ASP A 402 17.40 -14.51 -5.62
N LEU A 403 18.17 -13.62 -6.24
CA LEU A 403 18.73 -12.44 -5.59
C LEU A 403 17.62 -11.55 -5.03
N MET A 404 16.55 -11.32 -5.80
CA MET A 404 15.42 -10.52 -5.33
C MET A 404 14.67 -11.17 -4.16
N ASN A 405 14.50 -12.50 -4.16
CA ASN A 405 13.95 -13.22 -3.02
C ASN A 405 14.81 -13.09 -1.75
N ARG A 406 16.13 -12.99 -1.90
CA ARG A 406 17.03 -12.74 -0.77
C ARG A 406 16.88 -11.31 -0.23
N ILE A 407 16.69 -10.35 -1.13
CA ILE A 407 16.42 -8.94 -0.83
C ILE A 407 15.07 -8.80 -0.08
N ALA A 408 14.00 -9.41 -0.59
CA ALA A 408 12.63 -9.27 -0.09
C ALA A 408 12.23 -7.78 0.05
N PRO A 409 12.09 -7.07 -1.09
CA PRO A 409 11.87 -5.62 -1.08
C PRO A 409 10.45 -5.26 -0.63
N GLU A 410 10.28 -4.01 -0.22
CA GLU A 410 8.96 -3.40 0.01
C GLU A 410 8.16 -3.37 -1.30
N HIS A 411 8.67 -2.69 -2.32
CA HIS A 411 8.12 -2.66 -3.68
C HIS A 411 8.98 -3.51 -4.63
N LEU A 412 8.35 -4.36 -5.44
CA LEU A 412 9.01 -5.11 -6.51
C LEU A 412 8.44 -4.73 -7.87
N SER A 413 9.26 -4.13 -8.74
CA SER A 413 8.93 -3.91 -10.16
C SER A 413 9.53 -5.02 -11.02
N ILE A 414 8.70 -5.67 -11.85
CA ILE A 414 9.12 -6.71 -12.80
C ILE A 414 8.92 -6.17 -14.22
N GLN A 415 10.03 -5.84 -14.88
CA GLN A 415 10.07 -5.31 -16.24
C GLN A 415 10.83 -6.28 -17.17
N THR A 416 10.20 -7.42 -17.47
CA THR A 416 10.78 -8.49 -18.29
C THR A 416 9.81 -8.93 -19.38
N VAL A 417 10.31 -9.61 -20.42
CA VAL A 417 9.47 -10.18 -21.49
C VAL A 417 8.53 -11.24 -20.94
N ASP A 418 9.03 -12.14 -20.08
CA ASP A 418 8.26 -13.21 -19.44
C ASP A 418 8.03 -12.90 -17.95
N ALA A 419 7.26 -11.83 -17.71
CA ALA A 419 7.03 -11.32 -16.37
C ALA A 419 6.22 -12.29 -15.48
N LEU A 420 5.37 -13.14 -16.06
CA LEU A 420 4.60 -14.13 -15.30
C LEU A 420 5.46 -15.30 -14.83
N SER A 421 6.40 -15.76 -15.66
CA SER A 421 7.40 -16.75 -15.24
C SER A 421 8.29 -16.19 -14.13
N THR A 422 8.75 -14.94 -14.29
CA THR A 422 9.51 -14.23 -13.25
C THR A 422 8.70 -14.14 -11.94
N LEU A 423 7.44 -13.69 -12.01
CA LEU A 423 6.52 -13.62 -10.87
C LEU A 423 6.37 -14.97 -10.16
N SER A 424 6.24 -16.07 -10.90
CA SER A 424 6.06 -17.40 -10.32
C SER A 424 7.23 -17.85 -9.44
N GLY A 425 8.44 -17.33 -9.69
CA GLY A 425 9.62 -17.56 -8.87
C GLY A 425 9.74 -16.63 -7.66
N ILE A 426 8.95 -15.56 -7.57
CA ILE A 426 8.96 -14.63 -6.44
C ILE A 426 8.25 -15.24 -5.23
N ARG A 427 8.96 -15.28 -4.12
CA ARG A 427 8.51 -15.75 -2.80
C ARG A 427 8.30 -14.62 -1.82
N HIS A 428 9.05 -13.52 -1.96
CA HIS A 428 9.09 -12.44 -0.96
C HIS A 428 9.11 -11.06 -1.62
N ALA A 429 8.03 -10.31 -1.46
CA ALA A 429 7.90 -8.88 -1.80
C ALA A 429 6.68 -8.32 -1.07
N GLY A 430 6.68 -7.03 -0.72
CA GLY A 430 5.51 -6.37 -0.12
C GLY A 430 4.39 -6.16 -1.14
N SER A 431 4.68 -5.42 -2.21
CA SER A 431 3.79 -5.22 -3.36
C SER A 431 4.53 -5.43 -4.68
N ILE A 432 3.87 -6.04 -5.67
CA ILE A 432 4.49 -6.43 -6.94
C ILE A 432 3.82 -5.71 -8.11
N PHE A 433 4.63 -5.04 -8.91
CA PHE A 433 4.27 -4.22 -10.06
C PHE A 433 4.78 -4.90 -11.33
N ILE A 434 3.89 -5.20 -12.28
CA ILE A 434 4.23 -6.05 -13.43
C ILE A 434 4.07 -5.25 -14.73
N GLY A 435 5.13 -5.23 -15.52
CA GLY A 435 5.16 -4.64 -16.85
C GLY A 435 5.44 -3.13 -16.88
N PRO A 436 5.71 -2.57 -18.06
CA PRO A 436 6.26 -1.21 -18.23
C PRO A 436 5.27 -0.08 -17.93
N TYR A 437 3.98 -0.37 -17.74
CA TYR A 437 2.93 0.62 -17.49
C TYR A 437 2.38 0.58 -16.06
N THR A 438 3.11 -0.09 -15.16
CA THR A 438 2.72 -0.24 -13.76
C THR A 438 3.78 0.42 -12.87
N PRO A 439 3.96 1.76 -12.94
CA PRO A 439 4.92 2.44 -12.07
C PRO A 439 4.53 2.29 -10.60
N VAL A 440 5.49 2.41 -9.69
CA VAL A 440 5.26 2.27 -8.24
C VAL A 440 4.14 3.19 -7.74
N ALA A 441 4.06 4.41 -8.31
CA ALA A 441 3.03 5.40 -8.00
C ALA A 441 1.59 4.92 -8.24
N CYS A 442 1.36 3.92 -9.11
CA CYS A 442 0.03 3.34 -9.24
C CYS A 442 -0.44 2.74 -7.92
N GLY A 443 0.44 2.00 -7.22
CA GLY A 443 0.16 1.37 -5.94
C GLY A 443 0.05 2.37 -4.79
N ASP A 444 0.84 3.44 -4.85
CA ASP A 444 0.88 4.46 -3.80
C ASP A 444 -0.39 5.30 -3.70
N TYR A 445 -1.16 5.39 -4.79
CA TYR A 445 -2.27 6.34 -4.90
C TYR A 445 -3.61 5.74 -5.36
N ALA A 446 -3.66 4.94 -6.43
CA ALA A 446 -4.93 4.78 -7.17
C ALA A 446 -5.17 3.43 -7.85
N SER A 447 -4.29 2.43 -7.74
CA SER A 447 -4.57 1.08 -8.24
C SER A 447 -5.60 0.34 -7.37
N GLY A 448 -5.66 0.69 -6.08
CA GLY A 448 -6.47 0.06 -5.05
C GLY A 448 -5.65 -0.81 -4.08
N THR A 449 -4.41 -1.18 -4.41
CA THR A 449 -3.49 -1.88 -3.49
C THR A 449 -3.11 -0.99 -2.31
N ASN A 450 -2.66 -1.59 -1.21
CA ASN A 450 -2.22 -0.86 -0.03
C ASN A 450 -0.72 -0.50 -0.11
N HIS A 451 -0.36 0.75 0.17
CA HIS A 451 1.04 1.19 0.19
C HIS A 451 1.71 1.08 1.55
N VAL A 452 0.97 0.66 2.60
CA VAL A 452 1.58 0.40 3.90
C VAL A 452 2.16 -1.00 3.82
N LEU A 453 3.47 -1.07 3.62
CA LEU A 453 4.17 -2.30 3.24
C LEU A 453 5.34 -2.61 4.20
N PRO A 454 5.67 -3.91 4.37
CA PRO A 454 6.82 -4.30 5.16
C PRO A 454 8.13 -4.03 4.42
N THR A 455 9.01 -3.23 5.02
CA THR A 455 10.33 -2.87 4.49
C THR A 455 11.45 -3.70 5.14
N ALA A 456 12.72 -3.38 4.89
CA ALA A 456 13.90 -3.94 5.59
C ALA A 456 13.99 -5.48 5.59
N GLY A 457 13.36 -6.13 4.60
CA GLY A 457 13.29 -7.59 4.46
C GLY A 457 12.17 -8.25 5.26
N TYR A 458 11.30 -7.48 5.91
CA TYR A 458 10.14 -7.99 6.63
C TYR A 458 9.10 -8.62 5.70
N ALA A 459 9.12 -8.35 4.39
CA ALA A 459 8.33 -9.06 3.38
C ALA A 459 8.60 -10.59 3.34
N LYS A 460 9.62 -11.09 4.06
CA LYS A 460 9.82 -12.54 4.28
C LYS A 460 8.80 -13.17 5.23
N SER A 461 8.13 -12.37 6.05
CA SER A 461 7.26 -12.88 7.13
C SER A 461 6.00 -12.04 7.36
N TYR A 462 5.93 -10.84 6.78
CA TYR A 462 4.80 -9.93 6.89
C TYR A 462 4.22 -9.65 5.50
N SER A 463 2.93 -9.35 5.48
CA SER A 463 2.19 -8.98 4.28
C SER A 463 2.01 -7.46 4.22
N ALA A 464 1.66 -6.95 3.05
CA ALA A 464 1.05 -5.62 2.92
C ALA A 464 -0.16 -5.48 3.85
N LEU A 465 -0.40 -4.27 4.37
CA LEU A 465 -1.59 -3.99 5.18
C LEU A 465 -2.85 -4.33 4.39
N ASP A 466 -3.75 -5.12 4.98
CA ASP A 466 -4.94 -5.65 4.34
C ASP A 466 -6.09 -5.79 5.35
N VAL A 467 -7.26 -6.24 4.90
CA VAL A 467 -8.43 -6.45 5.79
C VAL A 467 -8.18 -7.43 6.93
N ASN A 468 -7.29 -8.42 6.75
CA ASN A 468 -7.04 -9.47 7.73
C ASN A 468 -6.25 -8.94 8.93
N HIS A 469 -5.45 -7.89 8.77
CA HIS A 469 -4.75 -7.22 9.87
C HIS A 469 -5.71 -6.64 10.93
N PHE A 470 -6.95 -6.36 10.51
CA PHE A 470 -8.02 -5.79 11.34
C PHE A 470 -9.03 -6.84 11.80
N MET A 471 -8.76 -8.12 11.61
CA MET A 471 -9.65 -9.22 11.97
C MET A 471 -8.99 -10.22 12.93
N LYS A 472 -9.81 -10.82 13.80
CA LYS A 472 -9.46 -11.98 14.64
C LYS A 472 -10.24 -13.20 14.18
N ARG A 473 -9.60 -14.38 14.27
CA ARG A 473 -10.18 -15.68 13.87
C ARG A 473 -10.27 -16.60 15.08
N SER A 474 -11.47 -17.07 15.39
CA SER A 474 -11.72 -18.03 16.47
C SER A 474 -12.22 -19.35 15.89
N GLN A 475 -11.62 -20.46 16.29
CA GLN A 475 -12.13 -21.79 15.93
C GLN A 475 -13.43 -22.07 16.68
N VAL A 476 -14.39 -22.69 16.00
CA VAL A 476 -15.68 -23.10 16.54
C VAL A 476 -15.79 -24.61 16.38
N GLN A 477 -16.23 -25.29 17.43
CA GLN A 477 -16.44 -26.72 17.45
C GLN A 477 -17.77 -27.05 18.12
N MET A 478 -18.58 -27.85 17.45
CA MET A 478 -19.86 -28.34 17.93
C MET A 478 -19.85 -29.86 17.78
N VAL A 479 -19.91 -30.56 18.90
CA VAL A 479 -19.87 -32.01 18.95
C VAL A 479 -21.18 -32.51 19.56
N THR A 480 -21.91 -33.32 18.80
CA THR A 480 -23.12 -34.01 19.29
C THR A 480 -22.73 -35.20 20.15
N ARG A 481 -23.70 -35.88 20.78
CA ARG A 481 -23.42 -37.12 21.50
C ARG A 481 -22.81 -38.19 20.59
N GLU A 482 -23.35 -38.35 19.38
CA GLU A 482 -22.82 -39.29 18.38
C GLU A 482 -21.37 -38.97 17.99
N GLY A 483 -21.09 -37.69 17.72
CA GLY A 483 -19.72 -37.25 17.42
C GLY A 483 -18.77 -37.41 18.61
N LEU A 484 -19.25 -37.26 19.85
CA LEU A 484 -18.42 -37.50 21.03
C LEU A 484 -18.11 -38.99 21.22
N GLU A 485 -19.07 -39.88 20.94
CA GLU A 485 -18.81 -41.32 20.99
C GLU A 485 -17.77 -41.76 19.97
N SER A 486 -17.76 -41.16 18.76
CA SER A 486 -16.80 -41.53 17.72
C SER A 486 -15.34 -41.18 18.07
N ILE A 487 -15.12 -40.08 18.81
CA ILE A 487 -13.76 -39.61 19.19
C ILE A 487 -13.40 -39.84 20.65
N GLY A 488 -14.34 -40.31 21.48
CA GLY A 488 -14.20 -40.37 22.93
C GLY A 488 -13.03 -41.24 23.38
N ASP A 489 -12.89 -42.45 22.82
CA ASP A 489 -11.81 -43.38 23.15
C ASP A 489 -10.43 -42.79 22.82
N VAL A 490 -10.33 -42.05 21.71
CA VAL A 490 -9.09 -41.37 21.29
C VAL A 490 -8.71 -40.31 22.31
N ILE A 491 -9.66 -39.45 22.70
CA ILE A 491 -9.41 -38.38 23.67
C ILE A 491 -9.01 -38.97 25.03
N GLU A 492 -9.72 -39.98 25.51
CA GLU A 492 -9.42 -40.60 26.80
C GLU A 492 -8.05 -41.27 26.83
N ALA A 493 -7.67 -41.98 25.75
CA ALA A 493 -6.38 -42.63 25.65
C ALA A 493 -5.23 -41.62 25.67
N LEU A 494 -5.33 -40.56 24.85
CA LEU A 494 -4.31 -39.50 24.78
C LEU A 494 -4.23 -38.75 26.11
N ALA A 495 -5.35 -38.30 26.67
CA ALA A 495 -5.38 -37.60 27.94
C ALA A 495 -4.83 -38.46 29.09
N THR A 496 -5.08 -39.77 29.09
CA THR A 496 -4.51 -40.67 30.11
C THR A 496 -3.00 -40.84 29.93
N ALA A 497 -2.52 -41.01 28.70
CA ALA A 497 -1.09 -41.12 28.41
C ALA A 497 -0.31 -39.86 28.78
N GLU A 498 -0.91 -38.68 28.62
CA GLU A 498 -0.34 -37.39 29.03
C GLU A 498 -0.48 -37.11 30.54
N GLY A 499 -1.13 -37.99 31.31
CA GLY A 499 -1.36 -37.81 32.75
C GLY A 499 -2.46 -36.79 33.09
N LEU A 500 -3.28 -36.39 32.11
CA LEU A 500 -4.36 -35.41 32.24
C LEU A 500 -5.70 -36.08 32.62
N ALA A 501 -5.76 -36.70 33.79
CA ALA A 501 -6.92 -37.48 34.24
C ALA A 501 -8.26 -36.71 34.22
N ALA A 502 -8.24 -35.40 34.52
CA ALA A 502 -9.44 -34.56 34.47
C ALA A 502 -9.99 -34.36 33.04
N HIS A 503 -9.10 -34.31 32.03
CA HIS A 503 -9.52 -34.21 30.62
C HIS A 503 -10.23 -35.49 30.19
N ALA A 504 -9.64 -36.67 30.46
CA ALA A 504 -10.26 -37.95 30.18
C ALA A 504 -11.62 -38.11 30.90
N ASN A 505 -11.67 -37.74 32.19
CA ASN A 505 -12.92 -37.82 32.96
C ASN A 505 -14.04 -36.91 32.40
N SER A 506 -13.68 -35.75 31.83
CA SER A 506 -14.67 -34.84 31.25
C SER A 506 -15.43 -35.43 30.05
N VAL A 507 -14.78 -36.35 29.31
CA VAL A 507 -15.37 -37.11 28.21
C VAL A 507 -16.22 -38.25 28.74
N ARG A 508 -15.69 -39.07 29.67
CA ARG A 508 -16.41 -40.20 30.27
C ARG A 508 -17.79 -39.80 30.80
N LEU A 509 -17.85 -38.72 31.59
CA LEU A 509 -19.10 -38.20 32.17
C LEU A 509 -20.17 -37.81 31.13
N ARG A 510 -19.78 -37.51 29.90
CA ARG A 510 -20.71 -37.14 28.81
C ARG A 510 -21.14 -38.33 27.96
N ARG A 511 -20.41 -39.45 28.05
CA ARG A 511 -20.67 -40.73 27.38
C ARG A 511 -21.55 -41.66 28.22
N GLU A 512 -21.54 -41.47 29.54
CA GLU A 512 -22.60 -41.95 30.45
C GLU A 512 -24.00 -41.46 30.00
#